data_AF-B6AWB8-F1
#
_entry.id   AF-B6AWB8-F1
#
_cell.length_a   1.000
_cell.length_b   1.000
_cell.length_c   1.000
_cell.angle_alpha   90.00
_cell.angle_beta   90.00
_cell.angle_gamma   90.00
#
_symmetry.space_group_name_H-M   'P 1'
#
loop_
_entity.id
_entity.type
_entity.pdbx_description
1 polymer ?
#
loop_
_entity_poly.entity_id
_entity_poly.type
_entity_poly.pdbx_seq_one_letter_code
_entity_poly.pdbx_strand_id
1 'polypeptide(L)'
;MVVEMIKGKERPMIFLTAPPEIKQTACLRFRVPRNLPYRDAPPYKSSIYYWWWAFLKRDQNYADTCASRGRGQSAKLYKDFGNVFKSDFLTWWRCHQGLFAEQSAAEDHKIPCDTESRIWYQIDPKRPFNQIHEEIRALHLQAHAIMPKKRASPSSTAQYPVYANVSAHTLHRVLAIWDLRSVNPEASAYELGVLAGYKANLIPTSVFGETRTRRALDAQLHNKRVRVSIANKANRYLRTAAQYIKNVGRGEFPKAQNR
;
A
#
# COMPACT_ATOMS: atom_id res chain seq x y z
N MET A 1 -38.78 23.23 8.15
CA MET A 1 -37.32 22.98 8.13
C MET A 1 -36.98 22.21 6.87
N VAL A 2 -36.41 22.90 5.87
CA VAL A 2 -36.01 22.27 4.62
C VAL A 2 -34.67 21.59 4.89
N VAL A 3 -34.69 20.27 5.04
CA VAL A 3 -33.48 19.45 4.91
C VAL A 3 -33.11 19.55 3.44
N GLU A 4 -32.21 20.47 3.13
CA GLU A 4 -31.62 20.55 1.81
C GLU A 4 -30.71 19.32 1.65
N MET A 5 -31.32 18.21 1.26
CA MET A 5 -30.58 17.08 0.74
C MET A 5 -29.90 17.59 -0.52
N ILE A 6 -28.60 17.79 -0.44
CA ILE A 6 -27.74 18.07 -1.59
C ILE A 6 -27.83 16.84 -2.50
N LYS A 7 -28.88 16.78 -3.33
CA LYS A 7 -29.00 15.89 -4.47
C LYS A 7 -27.91 16.32 -5.44
N GLY A 8 -26.82 15.56 -5.49
CA GLY A 8 -25.88 15.59 -6.61
C GLY A 8 -24.43 15.99 -6.33
N LYS A 9 -24.00 16.23 -5.09
CA LYS A 9 -22.55 16.26 -4.79
C LYS A 9 -22.12 14.92 -4.22
N GLU A 10 -21.30 14.20 -4.98
CA GLU A 10 -20.61 13.01 -4.50
C GLU A 10 -19.94 13.33 -3.15
N ARG A 11 -20.16 12.47 -2.16
CA ARG A 11 -19.54 12.62 -0.83
C ARG A 11 -18.02 12.66 -0.98
N PRO A 12 -17.31 13.49 -0.21
CA PRO A 12 -15.85 13.51 -0.28
C PRO A 12 -15.30 12.17 0.18
N MET A 13 -14.58 11.48 -0.70
CA MET A 13 -13.90 10.24 -0.35
C MET A 13 -12.70 10.54 0.55
N ILE A 14 -12.73 9.99 1.76
CA ILE A 14 -11.65 10.13 2.73
C ILE A 14 -10.77 8.89 2.65
N PHE A 15 -9.46 9.09 2.49
CA PHE A 15 -8.50 8.00 2.37
C PHE A 15 -7.48 8.04 3.50
N LEU A 16 -7.10 6.86 3.99
CA LEU A 16 -6.02 6.74 4.98
C LEU A 16 -4.68 7.26 4.43
N THR A 17 -4.37 6.90 3.19
CA THR A 17 -3.16 7.34 2.47
C THR A 17 -3.50 8.13 1.21
N ALA A 18 -2.54 8.91 0.71
CA ALA A 18 -2.76 9.77 -0.45
C ALA A 18 -3.17 8.96 -1.70
N PRO A 19 -4.33 9.27 -2.31
CA PRO A 19 -4.76 8.64 -3.55
C PRO A 19 -3.83 9.03 -4.73
N PRO A 20 -3.86 8.28 -5.84
CA PRO A 20 -2.92 8.42 -6.95
C PRO A 20 -3.08 9.71 -7.79
N GLU A 21 -4.27 10.31 -7.83
CA GLU A 21 -4.53 11.52 -8.63
C GLU A 21 -4.47 12.79 -7.77
N ILE A 22 -3.36 13.51 -7.83
CA ILE A 22 -3.10 14.71 -7.01
C ILE A 22 -4.03 15.88 -7.38
N LYS A 23 -4.54 15.95 -8.62
CA LYS A 23 -5.45 17.03 -9.04
C LYS A 23 -6.78 17.00 -8.27
N GLN A 24 -7.23 15.83 -7.83
CA GLN A 24 -8.40 15.67 -6.95
C GLN A 24 -8.02 15.84 -5.46
N THR A 25 -6.73 15.85 -5.12
CA THR A 25 -6.25 15.97 -3.73
C THR A 25 -6.00 17.40 -3.28
N ALA A 26 -6.23 18.43 -4.12
CA ALA A 26 -6.06 19.83 -3.73
C ALA A 26 -6.93 20.22 -2.52
N CYS A 27 -8.10 19.57 -2.38
CA CYS A 27 -9.00 19.72 -1.24
C CYS A 27 -8.73 18.71 -0.10
N LEU A 28 -7.75 17.81 -0.27
CA LEU A 28 -7.41 16.79 0.72
C LEU A 28 -6.19 17.22 1.56
N ARG A 29 -5.98 16.56 2.69
CA ARG A 29 -4.84 16.80 3.60
C ARG A 29 -3.45 16.55 2.98
N PHE A 30 -3.39 16.01 1.76
CA PHE A 30 -2.16 15.58 1.10
C PHE A 30 -1.61 16.69 0.19
N ARG A 31 -0.98 17.70 0.80
CA ARG A 31 -0.46 18.90 0.11
C ARG A 31 0.92 18.72 -0.52
N VAL A 32 1.67 17.69 -0.12
CA VAL A 32 3.06 17.45 -0.58
C VAL A 32 3.10 16.23 -1.50
N PRO A 33 3.75 16.31 -2.68
CA PRO A 33 3.93 15.15 -3.54
C PRO A 33 4.78 14.08 -2.84
N ARG A 34 4.37 12.82 -2.97
CA ARG A 34 5.11 11.69 -2.38
C ARG A 34 6.36 11.39 -3.19
N ASN A 35 7.37 10.85 -2.50
CA ASN A 35 8.58 10.34 -3.14
C ASN A 35 8.23 9.26 -4.17
N LEU A 36 8.74 9.44 -5.38
CA LEU A 36 8.60 8.47 -6.46
C LEU A 36 9.37 7.18 -6.12
N PRO A 37 8.88 6.01 -6.56
CA PRO A 37 9.55 4.72 -6.29
C PRO A 37 10.92 4.59 -6.96
N TYR A 38 11.10 5.22 -8.11
CA TYR A 38 12.32 5.28 -8.90
C TYR A 38 12.33 6.58 -9.72
N ARG A 39 13.48 6.90 -10.33
CA ARG A 39 13.66 8.11 -11.15
C ARG A 39 12.65 8.12 -12.30
N ASP A 40 11.96 9.24 -12.50
CA ASP A 40 11.01 9.45 -13.61
C ASP A 40 9.79 8.50 -13.60
N ALA A 41 9.45 7.91 -12.44
CA ALA A 41 8.24 7.12 -12.31
C ALA A 41 6.97 7.99 -12.46
N PRO A 42 5.89 7.48 -13.09
CA PRO A 42 4.62 8.17 -13.11
C PRO A 42 4.11 8.50 -11.70
N PRO A 43 3.51 9.69 -11.46
CA PRO A 43 3.12 10.14 -10.12
C PRO A 43 2.22 9.17 -9.35
N TYR A 44 1.31 8.49 -10.05
CA TYR A 44 0.38 7.53 -9.43
C TYR A 44 1.10 6.32 -8.79
N LYS A 45 2.33 5.99 -9.21
CA LYS A 45 3.12 4.91 -8.61
C LYS A 45 3.68 5.24 -7.23
N SER A 46 3.55 6.49 -6.80
CA SER A 46 3.87 6.90 -5.42
C SER A 46 2.77 6.52 -4.42
N SER A 47 1.56 6.20 -4.91
CA SER A 47 0.43 5.79 -4.09
C SER A 47 0.47 4.30 -3.78
N ILE A 48 0.05 3.94 -2.55
CA ILE A 48 0.03 2.55 -2.10
C ILE A 48 -1.01 1.71 -2.83
N TYR A 49 -2.10 2.33 -3.30
CA TYR A 49 -3.18 1.66 -4.03
C TYR A 49 -2.73 1.16 -5.40
N TYR A 50 -1.79 1.87 -6.05
CA TYR A 50 -1.14 1.36 -7.26
C TYR A 50 -0.41 0.05 -6.97
N TRP A 51 0.33 -0.01 -5.86
CA TRP A 51 1.06 -1.22 -5.49
C TRP A 51 0.10 -2.35 -5.14
N TRP A 52 -1.00 -2.08 -4.44
CA TRP A 52 -2.04 -3.08 -4.22
C TRP A 52 -2.47 -3.74 -5.53
N TRP A 53 -2.89 -2.93 -6.51
CA TRP A 53 -3.28 -3.40 -7.84
C TRP A 53 -2.14 -4.14 -8.56
N ALA A 54 -0.90 -3.62 -8.48
CA ALA A 54 0.26 -4.22 -9.13
C ALA A 54 0.61 -5.59 -8.55
N PHE A 55 0.56 -5.76 -7.23
CA PHE A 55 0.78 -7.03 -6.54
C PHE A 55 -0.34 -8.03 -6.86
N LEU A 56 -1.60 -7.57 -6.93
CA LEU A 56 -2.73 -8.43 -7.28
C LEU A 56 -2.59 -9.04 -8.67
N LYS A 57 -2.02 -8.30 -9.62
CA LYS A 57 -1.69 -8.82 -10.96
C LYS A 57 -0.68 -9.98 -10.97
N ARG A 58 0.05 -10.21 -9.88
CA ARG A 58 1.00 -11.33 -9.74
C ARG A 58 0.40 -12.52 -8.97
N ASP A 59 -0.84 -12.42 -8.49
CA ASP A 59 -1.52 -13.54 -7.86
C ASP A 59 -2.13 -14.48 -8.92
N GLN A 60 -1.62 -15.71 -8.98
CA GLN A 60 -2.06 -16.70 -9.96
C GLN A 60 -3.53 -17.08 -9.74
N ASN A 61 -3.96 -17.21 -8.48
CA ASN A 61 -5.36 -17.55 -8.18
C ASN A 61 -6.34 -16.49 -8.69
N TYR A 62 -5.97 -15.21 -8.57
CA TYR A 62 -6.74 -14.10 -9.13
C TYR A 62 -6.74 -14.11 -10.66
N ALA A 63 -5.60 -14.39 -11.29
CA ALA A 63 -5.49 -14.51 -12.74
C ALA A 63 -6.40 -15.64 -13.29
N ASP A 64 -6.37 -16.81 -12.65
CA ASP A 64 -7.20 -17.96 -13.01
C ASP A 64 -8.69 -17.67 -12.81
N THR A 65 -9.03 -16.97 -11.71
CA THR A 65 -10.40 -16.51 -11.45
C THR A 65 -10.87 -15.52 -12.53
N CYS A 66 -9.99 -14.62 -12.97
CA CYS A 66 -10.29 -13.69 -14.06
C CYS A 66 -10.51 -14.40 -15.40
N ALA A 67 -9.70 -15.42 -15.72
CA ALA A 67 -9.86 -16.25 -16.91
C ALA A 67 -11.18 -17.04 -16.88
N SER A 68 -11.57 -17.52 -15.70
CA SER A 68 -12.80 -18.28 -15.45
C SER A 68 -14.03 -17.38 -15.24
N ARG A 69 -13.97 -16.11 -15.64
CA ARG A 69 -15.07 -15.11 -15.52
C ARG A 69 -15.63 -14.99 -14.09
N GLY A 70 -14.77 -15.04 -13.09
CA GLY A 70 -15.13 -14.84 -11.67
C GLY A 70 -15.37 -16.11 -10.86
N ARG A 71 -15.19 -17.30 -11.45
CA ARG A 71 -15.23 -18.58 -10.71
C ARG A 71 -13.83 -18.94 -10.22
N GLY A 72 -13.66 -19.20 -8.93
CA GLY A 72 -12.37 -19.60 -8.36
C GLY A 72 -12.19 -19.20 -6.90
N GLN A 73 -10.98 -19.37 -6.38
CA GLN A 73 -10.64 -19.07 -4.98
C GLN A 73 -10.78 -17.58 -4.65
N SER A 74 -10.58 -16.70 -5.64
CA SER A 74 -10.64 -15.24 -5.45
C SER A 74 -11.95 -14.63 -5.94
N ALA A 75 -13.04 -15.41 -6.04
CA ALA A 75 -14.34 -14.96 -6.57
C ALA A 75 -14.93 -13.75 -5.84
N LYS A 76 -14.76 -13.70 -4.50
CA LYS A 76 -15.20 -12.54 -3.69
C LYS A 76 -14.48 -11.26 -4.11
N LEU A 77 -13.16 -11.30 -4.22
CA LEU A 77 -12.35 -10.17 -4.65
C LEU A 77 -12.68 -9.76 -6.08
N TYR A 78 -12.91 -10.74 -6.97
CA TYR A 78 -13.27 -10.49 -8.36
C TYR A 78 -14.63 -9.78 -8.48
N LYS A 79 -15.59 -10.07 -7.60
CA LYS A 79 -16.89 -9.38 -7.57
C LYS A 79 -16.72 -7.88 -7.37
N ASP A 80 -15.77 -7.48 -6.52
CA ASP A 80 -15.53 -6.09 -6.19
C ASP A 80 -14.60 -5.40 -7.20
N PHE A 81 -13.51 -6.07 -7.62
CA PHE A 81 -12.45 -5.45 -8.43
C PHE A 81 -12.54 -5.74 -9.93
N GLY A 82 -13.32 -6.75 -10.32
CA GLY A 82 -13.42 -7.21 -11.71
C GLY A 82 -12.09 -7.68 -12.30
N ASN A 83 -12.00 -7.72 -13.62
CA ASN A 83 -10.77 -8.16 -14.28
C ASN A 83 -9.74 -7.03 -14.39
N VAL A 84 -8.79 -7.00 -13.45
CA VAL A 84 -7.70 -6.01 -13.37
C VAL A 84 -6.69 -6.08 -14.53
N PHE A 85 -6.73 -7.13 -15.35
CA PHE A 85 -5.84 -7.31 -16.49
C PHE A 85 -6.36 -6.61 -17.76
N LYS A 86 -7.64 -6.20 -17.79
CA LYS A 86 -8.27 -5.59 -18.98
C LYS A 86 -8.02 -4.08 -19.13
N SER A 87 -7.65 -3.39 -18.06
CA SER A 87 -7.48 -1.93 -18.05
C SER A 87 -6.17 -1.51 -17.39
N ASP A 88 -5.76 -0.27 -17.63
CA ASP A 88 -4.68 0.36 -16.87
C ASP A 88 -5.14 0.74 -15.45
N PHE A 89 -4.17 1.07 -14.60
CA PHE A 89 -4.43 1.36 -13.20
C PHE A 89 -5.34 2.57 -12.99
N LEU A 90 -5.17 3.65 -13.74
CA LEU A 90 -5.95 4.88 -13.51
C LEU A 90 -7.42 4.70 -13.90
N THR A 91 -7.69 4.03 -15.01
CA THR A 91 -9.06 3.68 -15.42
C THR A 91 -9.71 2.76 -14.38
N TRP A 92 -8.98 1.74 -13.92
CA TRP A 92 -9.47 0.87 -12.85
C TRP A 92 -9.73 1.66 -11.56
N TRP A 93 -8.79 2.51 -11.13
CA TRP A 93 -8.89 3.28 -9.88
C TRP A 93 -10.14 4.17 -9.83
N ARG A 94 -10.46 4.88 -10.92
CA ARG A 94 -11.63 5.79 -10.95
C ARG A 94 -12.95 5.09 -10.65
N CYS A 95 -13.08 3.82 -11.04
CA CYS A 95 -14.29 3.03 -10.79
C CYS A 95 -14.28 2.31 -9.42
N HIS A 96 -13.12 2.17 -8.76
CA HIS A 96 -12.96 1.32 -7.58
C HIS A 96 -12.47 2.06 -6.33
N GLN A 97 -12.14 3.34 -6.42
CA GLN A 97 -11.59 4.12 -5.31
C GLN A 97 -12.50 4.16 -4.06
N GLY A 98 -13.82 4.08 -4.23
CA GLY A 98 -14.76 4.00 -3.10
C GLY A 98 -14.55 2.79 -2.19
N LEU A 99 -13.99 1.70 -2.71
CA LEU A 99 -13.68 0.48 -1.95
C LEU A 99 -12.53 0.69 -0.93
N PHE A 100 -11.69 1.68 -1.18
CA PHE A 100 -10.53 2.05 -0.35
C PHE A 100 -10.78 3.30 0.50
N ALA A 101 -11.93 3.95 0.34
CA ALA A 101 -12.32 5.11 1.11
C ALA A 101 -12.94 4.68 2.45
N GLU A 102 -12.74 5.48 3.49
CA GLU A 102 -13.38 5.29 4.79
C GLU A 102 -14.90 5.42 4.63
N GLN A 103 -15.63 4.37 5.02
CA GLN A 103 -17.08 4.36 5.00
C GLN A 103 -17.59 5.12 6.22
N SER A 104 -18.44 6.12 5.98
CA SER A 104 -19.09 6.84 7.07
C SER A 104 -20.20 5.97 7.65
N ALA A 105 -20.14 5.66 8.95
CA ALA A 105 -21.14 4.85 9.67
C ALA A 105 -22.57 5.45 9.69
N ALA A 106 -22.79 6.57 9.00
CA ALA A 106 -24.07 7.25 8.86
C ALA A 106 -24.97 6.65 7.76
N GLU A 107 -24.52 5.63 7.03
CA GLU A 107 -25.28 5.02 5.92
C GLU A 107 -26.25 3.91 6.36
N ASP A 108 -26.05 3.31 7.54
CA ASP A 108 -27.07 2.44 8.12
C ASP A 108 -28.15 3.30 8.79
N HIS A 109 -29.20 3.63 8.03
CA HIS A 109 -30.46 4.18 8.55
C HIS A 109 -31.20 3.22 9.51
N LYS A 110 -30.62 2.06 9.85
CA LYS A 110 -31.05 1.27 11.01
C LYS A 110 -30.38 1.85 12.24
N ILE A 111 -31.14 2.65 12.99
CA ILE A 111 -30.82 3.09 14.34
C ILE A 111 -30.52 1.84 15.19
N PRO A 112 -29.25 1.54 15.55
CA PRO A 112 -28.98 0.56 16.58
C PRO A 112 -29.21 1.26 17.92
N CYS A 113 -29.78 0.53 18.88
CA CYS A 113 -30.28 0.97 20.18
C CYS A 113 -29.17 1.40 21.17
N ASP A 114 -28.15 2.13 20.74
CA ASP A 114 -27.13 2.71 21.61
C ASP A 114 -26.84 4.17 21.22
N THR A 115 -27.67 5.06 21.77
CA THR A 115 -27.66 6.50 21.50
C THR A 115 -26.54 7.23 22.26
N GLU A 116 -25.88 6.57 23.21
CA GLU A 116 -25.05 7.23 24.23
C GLU A 116 -23.69 7.73 23.72
N SER A 117 -23.25 7.32 22.53
CA SER A 117 -21.91 7.65 21.98
C SER A 117 -21.94 8.53 20.73
N ARG A 118 -23.08 9.13 20.34
CA ARG A 118 -23.19 9.92 19.09
C ARG A 118 -23.30 11.42 19.37
N ILE A 119 -22.47 12.22 18.70
CA ILE A 119 -22.49 13.69 18.77
C ILE A 119 -23.06 14.23 17.46
N TRP A 120 -24.12 15.05 17.56
CA TRP A 120 -24.63 15.81 16.43
C TRP A 120 -23.90 17.16 16.38
N TYR A 121 -23.20 17.42 15.27
CA TYR A 121 -22.47 18.67 15.06
C TYR A 121 -22.89 19.29 13.73
N GLN A 122 -23.36 20.54 13.79
CA GLN A 122 -23.74 21.32 12.61
C GLN A 122 -22.58 22.24 12.21
N ILE A 123 -22.11 22.10 10.96
CA ILE A 123 -21.04 22.93 10.41
C ILE A 123 -21.66 24.15 9.74
N ASP A 124 -21.29 25.36 10.18
CA ASP A 124 -21.52 26.58 9.41
C ASP A 124 -20.36 26.77 8.40
N PRO A 125 -20.60 26.59 7.09
CA PRO A 125 -19.56 26.67 6.07
C PRO A 125 -19.00 28.09 5.91
N LYS A 126 -19.63 29.13 6.48
CA LYS A 126 -19.13 30.52 6.41
C LYS A 126 -17.98 30.77 7.41
N ARG A 127 -17.81 29.91 8.41
CA ARG A 127 -16.74 30.05 9.40
C ARG A 127 -15.39 29.67 8.78
N PRO A 128 -14.29 30.31 9.22
CA PRO A 128 -12.96 29.97 8.72
C PRO A 128 -12.60 28.53 9.12
N PHE A 129 -11.96 27.80 8.20
CA PHE A 129 -11.61 26.38 8.37
C PHE A 129 -10.91 26.06 9.69
N ASN A 130 -9.97 26.92 10.13
CA ASN A 130 -9.24 26.73 11.38
C ASN A 130 -10.17 26.71 12.61
N GLN A 131 -11.20 27.56 12.64
CA GLN A 131 -12.15 27.58 13.76
C GLN A 131 -13.02 26.33 13.78
N ILE A 132 -13.49 25.88 12.62
CA ILE A 132 -14.25 24.62 12.48
C ILE A 132 -13.38 23.44 12.95
N HIS A 133 -12.10 23.42 12.55
CA HIS A 133 -11.17 22.36 12.91
C HIS A 133 -10.85 22.31 14.40
N GLU A 134 -10.58 23.45 15.04
CA GLU A 134 -10.34 23.50 16.50
C GLU A 134 -11.60 23.12 17.30
N GLU A 135 -12.79 23.50 16.84
CA GLU A 135 -14.03 23.12 17.50
C GLU A 135 -14.29 21.61 17.41
N ILE A 136 -14.13 21.01 16.22
CA ILE A 136 -14.24 19.55 16.05
C ILE A 136 -13.20 18.83 16.93
N ARG A 137 -11.96 19.34 16.97
CA ARG A 137 -10.90 18.78 17.84
C ARG A 137 -11.32 18.86 19.30
N ALA A 138 -11.83 19.99 19.77
CA ALA A 138 -12.27 20.18 21.15
C ALA A 138 -13.41 19.22 21.52
N LEU A 139 -14.44 19.09 20.67
CA LEU A 139 -15.55 18.16 20.87
C LEU A 139 -15.07 16.70 20.96
N HIS A 140 -14.16 16.30 20.06
CA HIS A 140 -13.56 14.98 20.08
C HIS A 140 -12.79 14.71 21.40
N LEU A 141 -11.97 15.67 21.84
CA LEU A 141 -11.20 15.55 23.08
C LEU A 141 -12.09 15.50 24.33
N GLN A 142 -13.13 16.33 24.39
CA GLN A 142 -14.10 16.34 25.50
C GLN A 142 -14.83 15.01 25.62
N ALA A 143 -15.31 14.45 24.49
CA ALA A 143 -15.98 13.16 24.47
C ALA A 143 -15.06 12.02 24.96
N HIS A 144 -13.80 12.04 24.54
CA HIS A 144 -12.80 11.07 25.01
C HIS A 144 -12.36 11.27 26.47
N ALA A 145 -12.39 12.49 26.99
CA ALA A 145 -12.11 12.77 28.40
C ALA A 145 -13.22 12.26 29.32
N ILE A 146 -14.48 12.37 28.89
CA ILE A 146 -15.66 11.91 29.64
C ILE A 146 -15.83 10.37 29.55
N MET A 147 -15.48 9.77 28.40
CA MET A 147 -15.53 8.32 28.19
C MET A 147 -14.16 7.77 27.77
N PRO A 148 -13.25 7.48 28.73
CA PRO A 148 -11.98 6.81 28.43
C PRO A 148 -12.23 5.33 28.09
N LYS A 149 -12.78 5.05 26.91
CA LYS A 149 -12.79 3.68 26.35
C LYS A 149 -11.33 3.25 26.15
N LYS A 150 -11.00 2.01 26.53
CA LYS A 150 -9.73 1.33 26.23
C LYS A 150 -9.40 1.62 24.76
N ARG A 151 -8.27 2.29 24.48
CA ARG A 151 -7.91 2.80 23.13
C ARG A 151 -8.24 1.75 22.08
N ALA A 152 -9.39 1.90 21.41
CA ALA A 152 -9.68 1.10 20.24
C ALA A 152 -8.62 1.50 19.22
N SER A 153 -7.83 0.54 18.73
CA SER A 153 -6.93 0.82 17.62
C SER A 153 -7.80 1.43 16.51
N PRO A 154 -7.39 2.57 15.91
CA PRO A 154 -8.15 3.16 14.82
C PRO A 154 -8.26 2.10 13.72
N SER A 155 -9.43 1.48 13.61
CA SER A 155 -9.75 0.52 12.57
C SER A 155 -10.32 1.31 11.42
N SER A 156 -9.65 1.22 10.28
CA SER A 156 -10.18 1.77 9.03
C SER A 156 -11.52 1.09 8.73
N THR A 157 -12.52 1.88 8.36
CA THR A 157 -13.86 1.43 7.96
C THR A 157 -13.93 1.16 6.45
N ALA A 158 -12.84 1.34 5.72
CA ALA A 158 -12.76 0.96 4.32
C ALA A 158 -12.96 -0.55 4.15
N GLN A 159 -13.63 -0.96 3.07
CA GLN A 159 -13.82 -2.38 2.72
C GLN A 159 -12.47 -3.08 2.51
N TYR A 160 -11.53 -2.35 1.91
CA TYR A 160 -10.16 -2.79 1.66
C TYR A 160 -9.18 -1.82 2.32
N PRO A 161 -8.90 -1.98 3.63
CA PRO A 161 -8.10 -1.03 4.38
C PRO A 161 -6.60 -1.19 4.11
N VAL A 162 -5.87 -0.09 4.26
CA VAL A 162 -4.41 -0.09 4.19
C VAL A 162 -3.83 -0.41 5.58
N TYR A 163 -3.27 -1.60 5.75
CA TYR A 163 -2.81 -2.09 7.06
C TYR A 163 -1.51 -1.43 7.56
N ALA A 164 -0.64 -0.98 6.64
CA ALA A 164 0.60 -0.30 6.97
C ALA A 164 1.02 0.69 5.87
N ASN A 165 1.73 1.76 6.24
CA ASN A 165 2.25 2.73 5.28
C ASN A 165 3.68 2.35 4.85
N VAL A 166 3.80 1.44 3.88
CA VAL A 166 5.09 1.04 3.29
C VAL A 166 5.48 2.02 2.17
N SER A 167 6.76 2.36 2.08
CA SER A 167 7.24 3.27 1.03
C SER A 167 7.12 2.67 -0.37
N ALA A 168 6.71 3.48 -1.35
CA ALA A 168 6.60 3.08 -2.75
C ALA A 168 7.93 2.53 -3.31
N HIS A 169 9.07 3.10 -2.88
CA HIS A 169 10.40 2.60 -3.24
C HIS A 169 10.63 1.15 -2.78
N THR A 170 10.19 0.80 -1.57
CA THR A 170 10.33 -0.56 -1.06
C THR A 170 9.42 -1.52 -1.82
N LEU A 171 8.16 -1.14 -2.05
CA LEU A 171 7.19 -1.93 -2.81
C LEU A 171 7.68 -2.21 -4.24
N HIS A 172 8.26 -1.20 -4.88
CA HIS A 172 8.90 -1.35 -6.18
C HIS A 172 10.02 -2.39 -6.16
N ARG A 173 10.96 -2.33 -5.21
CA ARG A 173 12.07 -3.28 -5.13
C ARG A 173 11.61 -4.71 -4.84
N VAL A 174 10.59 -4.84 -3.99
CA VAL A 174 9.98 -6.12 -3.66
C VAL A 174 9.40 -6.76 -4.92
N LEU A 175 8.57 -6.00 -5.66
CA LEU A 175 7.93 -6.51 -6.86
C LEU A 175 8.92 -6.74 -8.02
N ALA A 176 9.90 -5.85 -8.19
CA ALA A 176 10.92 -5.98 -9.25
C ALA A 176 11.76 -7.25 -9.09
N ILE A 177 12.17 -7.60 -7.86
CA ILE A 177 12.88 -8.87 -7.61
C ILE A 177 12.01 -10.09 -7.84
N TRP A 178 10.72 -10.00 -7.52
CA TRP A 178 9.77 -11.06 -7.81
C TRP A 178 9.62 -11.28 -9.31
N ASP A 179 9.40 -10.22 -10.08
CA ASP A 179 9.29 -10.28 -11.53
C ASP A 179 10.60 -10.84 -12.15
N LEU A 180 11.77 -10.45 -11.64
CA LEU A 180 13.07 -11.02 -12.07
C LEU A 180 13.20 -12.52 -11.77
N ARG A 181 12.69 -13.00 -10.62
CA ARG A 181 12.67 -14.44 -10.29
C ARG A 181 11.72 -15.19 -11.21
N SER A 182 10.58 -14.61 -11.59
CA SER A 182 9.64 -15.23 -12.53
C SER A 182 10.27 -15.41 -13.91
N VAL A 183 11.11 -14.47 -14.36
CA VAL A 183 11.83 -14.57 -15.64
C VAL A 183 13.07 -15.47 -15.53
N ASN A 184 13.72 -15.53 -14.36
CA ASN A 184 14.95 -16.31 -14.13
C ASN A 184 14.78 -17.27 -12.94
N PRO A 185 14.08 -18.42 -13.12
CA PRO A 185 13.79 -19.34 -12.03
C PRO A 185 15.03 -19.94 -11.36
N GLU A 186 16.07 -20.23 -12.15
CA GLU A 186 17.31 -20.87 -11.69
C GLU A 186 18.36 -19.89 -11.14
N ALA A 187 18.15 -18.58 -11.30
CA ALA A 187 19.13 -17.59 -10.86
C ALA A 187 19.29 -17.61 -9.33
N SER A 188 20.54 -17.49 -8.88
CA SER A 188 20.84 -17.37 -7.45
C SER A 188 20.29 -16.04 -6.89
N ALA A 189 20.03 -16.01 -5.59
CA ALA A 189 19.57 -14.78 -4.93
C ALA A 189 20.58 -13.61 -5.08
N TYR A 190 21.87 -13.92 -5.19
CA TYR A 190 22.91 -12.93 -5.45
C TYR A 190 22.76 -12.33 -6.85
N GLU A 191 22.65 -13.17 -7.89
CA GLU A 191 22.46 -12.73 -9.28
C GLU A 191 21.20 -11.89 -9.44
N LEU A 192 20.08 -12.32 -8.85
CA LEU A 192 18.84 -11.53 -8.83
C LEU A 192 19.04 -10.15 -8.19
N GLY A 193 19.84 -10.08 -7.12
CA GLY A 193 20.18 -8.81 -6.48
C GLY A 193 21.00 -7.90 -7.39
N VAL A 194 21.96 -8.45 -8.13
CA VAL A 194 22.77 -7.72 -9.11
C VAL A 194 21.90 -7.23 -10.27
N LEU A 195 21.05 -8.10 -10.83
CA LEU A 195 20.07 -7.75 -11.88
C LEU A 195 19.08 -6.66 -11.41
N ALA A 196 18.69 -6.68 -10.13
CA ALA A 196 17.87 -5.63 -9.51
C ALA A 196 18.64 -4.32 -9.23
N GLY A 197 19.89 -4.21 -9.66
CA GLY A 197 20.74 -3.02 -9.53
C GLY A 197 21.42 -2.86 -8.17
N TYR A 198 21.59 -3.92 -7.39
CA TYR A 198 22.28 -3.84 -6.10
C TYR A 198 23.79 -3.81 -6.34
N LYS A 199 24.40 -2.66 -6.04
CA LYS A 199 25.84 -2.46 -6.22
C LYS A 199 26.63 -3.47 -5.38
N ALA A 200 27.34 -4.36 -6.05
CA ALA A 200 28.31 -5.26 -5.44
C ALA A 200 29.67 -4.54 -5.43
N ASN A 201 30.03 -3.95 -4.29
CA ASN A 201 31.34 -3.31 -4.09
C ASN A 201 32.41 -4.39 -3.87
N LEU A 202 32.66 -5.19 -4.90
CA LEU A 202 33.66 -6.25 -4.89
C LEU A 202 35.06 -5.66 -5.03
N ILE A 203 35.99 -6.17 -4.23
CA ILE A 203 37.42 -5.85 -4.34
C ILE A 203 38.01 -6.79 -5.40
N PRO A 204 38.78 -6.28 -6.38
CA PRO A 204 39.46 -7.11 -7.36
C PRO A 204 40.35 -8.15 -6.67
N THR A 205 40.33 -9.39 -7.16
CA THR A 205 41.31 -10.41 -6.74
C THR A 205 42.70 -10.05 -7.29
N SER A 206 43.74 -10.58 -6.64
CA SER A 206 45.14 -10.32 -7.04
C SER A 206 45.37 -10.68 -8.51
N VAL A 207 46.01 -9.77 -9.25
CA VAL A 207 46.29 -9.91 -10.70
C VAL A 207 47.18 -11.13 -10.97
N PHE A 208 48.09 -11.43 -10.05
CA PHE A 208 49.04 -12.54 -10.16
C PHE A 208 48.53 -13.87 -9.57
N GLY A 209 47.23 -13.98 -9.26
CA GLY A 209 46.64 -15.23 -8.74
C GLY A 209 47.10 -15.62 -7.33
N GLU A 210 47.76 -14.71 -6.61
CA GLU A 210 48.17 -14.92 -5.22
C GLU A 210 46.93 -15.15 -4.35
N THR A 211 46.79 -16.37 -3.83
CA THR A 211 45.64 -16.78 -3.00
C THR A 211 45.97 -16.81 -1.51
N ARG A 212 47.25 -16.87 -1.14
CA ARG A 212 47.72 -17.06 0.25
C ARG A 212 48.17 -15.79 0.95
N THR A 213 48.22 -14.65 0.26
CA THR A 213 48.59 -13.37 0.91
C THR A 213 47.44 -12.87 1.77
N ARG A 214 47.77 -12.19 2.87
CA ARG A 214 46.78 -11.61 3.80
C ARG A 214 45.78 -10.72 3.06
N ARG A 215 46.25 -9.89 2.11
CA ARG A 215 45.41 -9.03 1.26
C ARG A 215 44.44 -9.83 0.39
N ALA A 216 44.89 -10.95 -0.20
CA ALA A 216 44.02 -11.80 -1.01
C ALA A 216 42.93 -12.48 -0.16
N LEU A 217 43.29 -12.97 1.04
CA LEU A 217 42.34 -13.54 1.99
C LEU A 217 41.30 -12.50 2.46
N ASP A 218 41.74 -11.29 2.79
CA ASP A 218 40.86 -10.19 3.20
C ASP A 218 39.89 -9.79 2.09
N ALA A 219 40.37 -9.69 0.84
CA ALA A 219 39.52 -9.41 -0.33
C ALA A 219 38.49 -10.52 -0.59
N GLN A 220 38.88 -11.80 -0.46
CA GLN A 220 37.96 -12.93 -0.59
C GLN A 220 36.87 -12.91 0.50
N LEU A 221 37.25 -12.66 1.76
CA LEU A 221 36.31 -12.56 2.87
C LEU A 221 35.33 -11.39 2.68
N HIS A 222 35.83 -10.23 2.25
CA HIS A 222 35.00 -9.07 1.93
C HIS A 222 34.00 -9.39 0.80
N ASN A 223 34.47 -9.93 -0.32
CA ASN A 223 33.63 -10.30 -1.45
C ASN A 223 32.56 -11.34 -1.07
N LYS A 224 32.92 -12.32 -0.24
CA LYS A 224 31.97 -13.29 0.31
C LYS A 224 30.89 -12.60 1.15
N ARG A 225 31.25 -11.68 2.05
CA ARG A 225 30.30 -10.90 2.86
C ARG A 225 29.37 -10.04 2.01
N VAL A 226 29.90 -9.36 0.98
CA VAL A 226 29.11 -8.55 0.04
C VAL A 226 28.10 -9.41 -0.70
N ARG A 227 28.53 -10.57 -1.23
CA ARG A 227 27.64 -11.53 -1.91
C ARG A 227 26.52 -12.01 -1.01
N VAL A 228 26.84 -12.44 0.20
CA VAL A 228 25.85 -12.89 1.20
C VAL A 228 24.88 -11.76 1.57
N SER A 229 25.36 -10.53 1.74
CA SER A 229 24.51 -9.37 2.06
C SER A 229 23.48 -9.08 0.95
N ILE A 230 23.92 -9.07 -0.31
CA ILE A 230 23.06 -8.88 -1.48
C ILE A 230 22.03 -10.01 -1.58
N ALA A 231 22.47 -11.27 -1.47
CA ALA A 231 21.61 -12.43 -1.50
C ALA A 231 20.56 -12.40 -0.38
N ASN A 232 20.96 -12.07 0.86
CA ASN A 232 20.04 -11.95 2.00
C ASN A 232 18.98 -10.88 1.77
N LYS A 233 19.37 -9.74 1.20
CA LYS A 233 18.44 -8.67 0.85
C LYS A 233 17.44 -9.12 -0.22
N ALA A 234 17.91 -9.81 -1.26
CA ALA A 234 17.04 -10.35 -2.30
C ALA A 234 16.07 -11.40 -1.75
N ASN A 235 16.56 -12.36 -0.95
CA ASN A 235 15.73 -13.36 -0.28
C ASN A 235 14.69 -12.75 0.66
N ARG A 236 15.03 -11.69 1.38
CA ARG A 236 14.05 -10.95 2.20
C ARG A 236 12.92 -10.40 1.32
N TYR A 237 13.27 -9.75 0.22
CA TYR A 237 12.28 -9.19 -0.69
C TYR A 237 11.45 -10.25 -1.42
N LEU A 238 12.03 -11.40 -1.79
CA LEU A 238 11.27 -12.53 -2.33
C LEU A 238 10.23 -13.05 -1.33
N ARG A 239 10.61 -13.23 -0.06
CA ARG A 239 9.68 -13.63 1.00
C ARG A 239 8.57 -12.59 1.21
N THR A 240 8.93 -11.30 1.23
CA THR A 240 7.94 -10.22 1.32
C THR A 240 7.00 -10.19 0.12
N ALA A 241 7.52 -10.41 -1.09
CA ALA A 241 6.71 -10.43 -2.30
C ALA A 241 5.71 -11.57 -2.28
N ALA A 242 6.17 -12.80 -2.01
CA ALA A 242 5.29 -13.98 -1.87
C ALA A 242 4.18 -13.73 -0.84
N GLN A 243 4.54 -13.13 0.31
CA GLN A 243 3.59 -12.79 1.35
C GLN A 243 2.56 -11.77 0.89
N TYR A 244 3.00 -10.68 0.26
CA TYR A 244 2.11 -9.63 -0.22
C TYR A 244 1.19 -10.12 -1.33
N ILE A 245 1.69 -10.91 -2.27
CA ILE A 245 0.90 -11.52 -3.35
C ILE A 245 -0.21 -12.41 -2.75
N LYS A 246 0.14 -13.26 -1.78
CA LYS A 246 -0.84 -14.09 -1.09
C LYS A 246 -1.88 -13.26 -0.32
N ASN A 247 -1.47 -12.16 0.30
CA ASN A 247 -2.35 -11.33 1.11
C ASN A 247 -3.29 -10.46 0.25
N VAL A 248 -2.82 -9.90 -0.88
CA VAL A 248 -3.72 -9.17 -1.79
C VAL A 248 -4.81 -10.05 -2.37
N GLY A 249 -4.52 -11.33 -2.63
CA GLY A 249 -5.55 -12.31 -3.04
C GLY A 249 -6.64 -12.53 -1.99
N ARG A 250 -6.38 -12.16 -0.73
CA ARG A 250 -7.35 -12.20 0.39
C ARG A 250 -7.95 -10.83 0.71
N GLY A 251 -7.59 -9.78 -0.03
CA GLY A 251 -8.03 -8.42 0.26
C GLY A 251 -7.23 -7.70 1.36
N GLU A 252 -6.06 -8.21 1.74
CA GLU A 252 -5.25 -7.62 2.81
C GLU A 252 -3.95 -7.01 2.26
N PHE A 253 -3.75 -5.69 2.40
CA PHE A 253 -2.50 -5.08 1.93
C PHE A 253 -2.16 -3.72 2.58
N PRO A 254 -0.87 -3.40 2.77
CA PRO A 254 0.24 -4.31 2.96
C PRO A 254 0.22 -4.82 4.40
N LYS A 255 -0.09 -6.10 4.59
CA LYS A 255 -0.08 -6.75 5.90
C LYS A 255 1.15 -7.64 6.02
N ALA A 256 1.98 -7.41 7.04
CA ALA A 256 3.06 -8.32 7.38
C ALA A 256 2.48 -9.46 8.23
N GLN A 257 2.92 -10.71 7.99
CA GLN A 257 2.77 -11.74 9.01
C GLN A 257 3.63 -11.34 10.20
N ASN A 258 3.05 -11.37 11.41
CA ASN A 258 3.62 -10.89 12.66
C ASN A 258 5.16 -10.96 12.71
N ARG A 259 5.77 -9.81 12.98
CA ARG A 259 7.08 -9.76 13.61
C ARG A 259 6.88 -9.87 15.11
#